data_AF-A0A7S0JYK9-F1
#
_entry.id   AF-A0A7S0JYK9-F1
#
_cell.length_a   1.000
_cell.length_b   1.000
_cell.length_c   1.000
_cell.angle_alpha   90.00
_cell.angle_beta   90.00
_cell.angle_gamma   90.00
#
_symmetry.space_group_name_H-M   'P 1'
#
loop_
_entity.id
_entity.type
_entity.pdbx_description
1 polymer ?
#
loop_
_entity_poly.entity_id
_entity_poly.type
_entity_poly.pdbx_seq_one_letter_code
_entity_poly.pdbx_strand_id
1 'polypeptide(L)'
;LIATMDKEGIGTDATIAEHIKTIVARSYAVQTAGSPARFAPTTLGTALVWGFARLRVPMYRPFLRRNMEADLEEVCRGSKTKDAIVEACIAEMQPLYTQIKGAKDTLVGAVRTFLEGGGAGAVKEIENFARREARRRDGERAD
;
A
#
# COMPACT_ATOMS: atom_id res chain seq x y z
N LEU A 1 -10.76 -8.49 3.55
CA LEU A 1 -9.61 -8.09 2.73
C LEU A 1 -9.90 -8.27 1.25
N ILE A 2 -10.23 -9.49 0.79
CA ILE A 2 -10.59 -9.79 -0.63
C ILE A 2 -11.64 -8.81 -1.17
N ALA A 3 -12.83 -8.74 -0.55
CA ALA A 3 -13.88 -7.80 -0.97
C ALA A 3 -13.44 -6.32 -1.00
N THR A 4 -12.44 -5.94 -0.21
CA THR A 4 -11.86 -4.58 -0.25
C THR A 4 -10.92 -4.42 -1.43
N MET A 5 -10.15 -5.44 -1.78
CA MET A 5 -9.27 -5.43 -2.96
C MET A 5 -10.09 -5.35 -4.24
N ASP A 6 -11.16 -6.15 -4.36
CA ASP A 6 -12.10 -6.10 -5.49
C ASP A 6 -12.74 -4.72 -5.62
N LYS A 7 -13.27 -4.19 -4.51
CA LYS A 7 -13.88 -2.85 -4.47
C LYS A 7 -12.90 -1.75 -4.86
N GLU A 8 -11.64 -1.90 -4.51
CA GLU A 8 -10.59 -0.93 -4.84
C GLU A 8 -9.95 -1.23 -6.20
N GLY A 9 -10.42 -2.22 -6.97
CA GLY A 9 -9.90 -2.57 -8.29
C GLY A 9 -8.41 -2.90 -8.26
N ILE A 10 -7.97 -3.67 -7.26
CA ILE A 10 -6.59 -4.15 -7.18
C ILE A 10 -6.55 -5.67 -7.08
N GLY A 11 -5.78 -6.28 -7.96
CA GLY A 11 -5.72 -7.72 -8.13
C GLY A 11 -6.94 -8.23 -8.90
N THR A 12 -6.68 -9.13 -9.82
CA THR A 12 -7.70 -10.02 -10.40
C THR A 12 -7.94 -11.21 -9.47
N ASP A 13 -9.06 -11.93 -9.63
CA ASP A 13 -9.39 -13.15 -8.86
C ASP A 13 -8.20 -14.14 -8.75
N ALA A 14 -7.35 -14.20 -9.78
CA ALA A 14 -6.16 -15.03 -9.83
C ALA A 14 -4.96 -14.51 -9.01
N THR A 15 -4.83 -13.19 -8.82
CA THR A 15 -3.63 -12.55 -8.24
C THR A 15 -3.83 -12.05 -6.81
N ILE A 16 -5.07 -11.89 -6.35
CA ILE A 16 -5.38 -11.48 -4.96
C ILE A 16 -4.76 -12.44 -3.94
N ALA A 17 -4.88 -13.75 -4.17
CA ALA A 17 -4.31 -14.76 -3.28
C ALA A 17 -2.77 -14.65 -3.18
N GLU A 18 -2.10 -14.32 -4.28
CA GLU A 18 -0.64 -14.18 -4.33
C GLU A 18 -0.17 -12.90 -3.63
N HIS A 19 -0.92 -11.80 -3.78
CA HIS A 19 -0.67 -10.56 -3.02
C HIS A 19 -0.79 -10.81 -1.51
N ILE A 20 -1.86 -11.48 -1.07
CA ILE A 20 -2.07 -11.83 0.35
C ILE A 20 -0.95 -12.74 0.86
N LYS A 21 -0.61 -13.78 0.08
CA LYS A 21 0.47 -14.71 0.43
C LYS A 21 1.80 -13.98 0.60
N THR A 22 2.11 -13.03 -0.29
CA THR A 22 3.36 -12.25 -0.25
C THR A 22 3.46 -11.39 1.00
N ILE A 23 2.40 -10.68 1.38
CA ILE A 23 2.43 -9.80 2.57
C ILE A 23 2.55 -10.60 3.88
N VAL A 24 1.99 -11.81 3.92
CA VAL A 24 2.12 -12.73 5.06
C VAL A 24 3.53 -13.34 5.10
N ALA A 25 4.03 -13.82 3.97
CA ALA A 25 5.38 -14.41 3.87
C ALA A 25 6.49 -13.40 4.23
N ARG A 26 6.28 -12.11 3.94
CA ARG A 26 7.20 -11.02 4.31
C ARG A 26 6.97 -10.46 5.71
N SER A 27 6.06 -11.06 6.49
CA SER A 27 5.72 -10.65 7.86
C SER A 27 5.24 -9.20 7.99
N TYR A 28 4.54 -8.66 6.98
CA TYR A 28 3.90 -7.34 7.05
C TYR A 28 2.51 -7.41 7.67
N ALA A 29 1.85 -8.56 7.56
CA ALA A 29 0.60 -8.88 8.22
C ALA A 29 0.61 -10.32 8.71
N VAL A 30 -0.17 -10.60 9.74
CA VAL A 30 -0.38 -11.94 10.29
C VAL A 30 -1.87 -12.27 10.27
N GLN A 31 -2.18 -13.54 10.00
CA GLN A 31 -3.55 -14.03 10.10
C GLN A 31 -3.94 -14.13 11.57
N THR A 32 -5.12 -13.61 11.93
CA THR A 32 -5.60 -13.65 13.32
C THR A 32 -6.01 -15.06 13.71
N ALA A 33 -5.58 -15.52 14.88
CA ALA A 33 -5.96 -16.83 15.43
C ALA A 33 -7.50 -16.94 15.52
N GLY A 34 -8.05 -18.06 15.04
CA GLY A 34 -9.49 -18.32 15.05
C GLY A 34 -10.31 -17.59 13.99
N SER A 35 -9.68 -16.89 13.02
CA SER A 35 -10.40 -16.24 11.92
C SER A 35 -9.58 -16.24 10.63
N PRO A 36 -9.74 -17.23 9.75
CA PRO A 36 -8.92 -17.36 8.54
C PRO A 36 -9.07 -16.18 7.56
N ALA A 37 -10.15 -15.41 7.66
CA ALA A 37 -10.39 -14.23 6.80
C ALA A 37 -9.90 -12.90 7.42
N ARG A 38 -9.34 -12.90 8.64
CA ARG A 38 -8.89 -11.69 9.34
C ARG A 38 -7.37 -11.61 9.38
N PHE A 39 -6.87 -10.42 9.06
CA PHE A 39 -5.46 -10.10 9.08
C PHE A 39 -5.22 -8.91 9.99
N ALA A 40 -4.18 -8.98 10.80
CA ALA A 40 -3.69 -7.87 11.61
C ALA A 40 -2.32 -7.42 11.07
N PRO A 41 -2.05 -6.11 10.97
CA PRO A 41 -0.73 -5.64 10.56
C PRO A 41 0.30 -5.97 11.65
N THR A 42 1.54 -6.23 11.23
CA THR A 42 2.66 -6.34 12.17
C THR A 42 3.25 -4.95 12.46
N THR A 43 4.14 -4.86 13.45
CA THR A 43 4.93 -3.65 13.70
C THR A 43 5.69 -3.23 12.44
N LEU A 44 6.32 -4.17 11.74
CA LEU A 44 7.06 -3.90 10.51
C LEU A 44 6.14 -3.40 9.39
N GLY A 45 5.02 -4.08 9.13
CA GLY A 45 4.09 -3.67 8.08
C GLY A 45 3.52 -2.28 8.34
N THR A 46 3.19 -1.99 9.59
CA THR A 46 2.72 -0.66 10.01
C THR A 46 3.80 0.41 9.85
N ALA A 47 5.03 0.11 10.26
CA ALA A 47 6.16 1.03 10.15
C ALA A 47 6.45 1.43 8.69
N LEU A 48 6.35 0.46 7.76
CA LEU A 48 6.53 0.71 6.33
C LEU A 48 5.46 1.66 5.79
N VAL A 49 4.18 1.40 6.09
CA VAL A 49 3.07 2.26 5.65
C VAL A 49 3.24 3.67 6.21
N TRP A 50 3.59 3.80 7.49
CA TRP A 50 3.81 5.09 8.12
C TRP A 50 5.01 5.84 7.53
N GLY A 51 6.11 5.13 7.26
CA GLY A 51 7.28 5.70 6.60
C GLY A 51 6.94 6.32 5.25
N PHE A 52 6.20 5.60 4.39
CA PHE A 52 5.73 6.16 3.12
C PHE A 52 4.78 7.35 3.30
N ALA A 53 3.87 7.28 4.27
CA ALA A 53 2.97 8.40 4.59
C ALA A 53 3.72 9.66 5.04
N ARG A 54 4.80 9.51 5.83
CA ARG A 54 5.64 10.62 6.28
C ARG A 54 6.42 11.26 5.13
N LEU A 55 6.81 10.46 4.14
CA LEU A 55 7.38 10.96 2.89
C LEU A 55 6.34 11.61 1.95
N ARG A 56 5.04 11.54 2.29
CA ARG A 56 3.92 11.92 1.42
C ARG A 56 3.94 11.18 0.08
N VAL A 57 4.46 9.96 0.09
CA VAL A 57 4.49 9.09 -1.09
C VAL A 57 3.38 8.06 -0.90
N PRO A 58 2.35 8.04 -1.73
CA PRO A 58 1.14 7.27 -1.46
C PRO A 58 1.26 5.80 -1.94
N MET A 59 2.44 5.19 -1.83
CA MET A 59 2.73 3.79 -2.23
C MET A 59 1.88 2.74 -1.52
N TYR A 60 1.33 3.09 -0.36
CA TYR A 60 0.46 2.21 0.43
C TYR A 60 -1.03 2.30 0.03
N ARG A 61 -1.38 3.23 -0.87
CA ARG A 61 -2.76 3.40 -1.35
C ARG A 61 -2.96 2.60 -2.65
N PRO A 62 -4.19 2.12 -2.90
CA PRO A 62 -4.46 1.20 -4.01
C PRO A 62 -4.44 1.85 -5.40
N PHE A 63 -4.59 3.17 -5.51
CA PHE A 63 -4.88 3.85 -6.78
C PHE A 63 -3.79 3.67 -7.86
N LEU A 64 -2.50 3.72 -7.52
CA LEU A 64 -1.42 3.46 -8.50
C LEU A 64 -1.55 2.07 -9.12
N ARG A 65 -1.86 1.08 -8.26
CA ARG A 65 -2.04 -0.30 -8.71
C ARG A 65 -3.30 -0.44 -9.56
N ARG A 66 -4.41 0.18 -9.14
CA ARG A 66 -5.66 0.21 -9.89
C ARG A 66 -5.48 0.82 -11.28
N ASN A 67 -4.82 1.97 -11.37
CA ASN A 67 -4.58 2.66 -12.63
C ASN A 67 -3.75 1.78 -13.58
N MET A 68 -2.70 1.13 -13.06
CA MET A 68 -1.90 0.19 -13.83
C MET A 68 -2.73 -1.02 -14.31
N GLU A 69 -3.62 -1.57 -13.47
CA GLU A 69 -4.50 -2.67 -13.89
C GLU A 69 -5.50 -2.24 -14.96
N ALA A 70 -6.11 -1.06 -14.82
CA ALA A 70 -6.99 -0.49 -15.84
C ALA A 70 -6.24 -0.28 -17.17
N ASP A 71 -4.99 0.20 -17.13
CA ASP A 71 -4.17 0.32 -18.32
C ASP A 71 -3.89 -1.04 -18.98
N LEU A 72 -3.61 -2.09 -18.20
CA LEU A 72 -3.45 -3.44 -18.74
C LEU A 72 -4.72 -3.95 -19.43
N GLU A 73 -5.90 -3.64 -18.89
CA GLU A 73 -7.16 -3.96 -19.56
C GLU A 73 -7.33 -3.25 -20.91
N GLU A 74 -6.89 -1.99 -21.02
CA GLU A 74 -6.90 -1.26 -22.30
C GLU A 74 -5.97 -1.91 -23.34
N VAL A 75 -4.84 -2.51 -22.93
CA VAL A 75 -4.02 -3.33 -23.84
C VAL A 75 -4.79 -4.56 -24.29
N CYS A 76 -5.44 -5.27 -23.37
CA CYS A 76 -6.23 -6.45 -23.70
C CYS A 76 -7.38 -6.14 -24.67
N ARG A 77 -7.98 -4.95 -24.58
CA ARG A 77 -9.01 -4.45 -25.51
C ARG A 77 -8.45 -3.94 -26.83
N GLY A 78 -7.13 -3.74 -26.93
CA GLY A 78 -6.46 -3.19 -28.11
C GLY A 78 -6.59 -1.68 -28.27
N SER A 79 -7.04 -0.95 -27.24
CA SER A 79 -7.21 0.51 -27.25
C SER A 79 -5.91 1.26 -26.89
N LYS A 80 -4.98 0.62 -26.18
CA LYS A 80 -3.63 1.13 -25.90
C LYS A 80 -2.56 0.12 -26.29
N THR A 81 -1.39 0.61 -26.69
CA THR A 81 -0.22 -0.25 -26.93
C THR A 81 0.53 -0.53 -25.63
N LYS A 82 1.21 -1.67 -25.57
CA LYS A 82 2.11 -2.03 -24.47
C LYS A 82 3.14 -0.92 -24.22
N ASP A 83 3.78 -0.43 -25.28
CA ASP A 83 4.88 0.54 -25.15
C ASP A 83 4.38 1.87 -24.56
N ALA A 84 3.22 2.35 -24.98
CA ALA A 84 2.61 3.57 -24.43
C ALA A 84 2.33 3.44 -22.92
N ILE A 85 1.88 2.28 -22.46
CA ILE A 85 1.60 2.06 -21.02
C ILE A 85 2.89 1.89 -20.22
N VAL A 86 3.90 1.23 -20.78
CA VAL A 86 5.21 1.12 -20.13
C VAL A 86 5.83 2.51 -19.95
N GLU A 87 5.79 3.35 -20.98
CA GLU A 87 6.28 4.73 -20.92
C GLU A 87 5.51 5.56 -19.87
N ALA A 88 4.18 5.47 -19.87
CA ALA A 88 3.34 6.16 -18.88
C ALA A 88 3.63 5.69 -17.43
N CYS A 89 3.75 4.39 -17.22
CA CYS A 89 4.06 3.81 -15.91
C CYS A 89 5.45 4.25 -15.42
N ILE A 90 6.45 4.27 -16.29
CA ILE A 90 7.78 4.79 -15.95
C ILE A 90 7.71 6.28 -15.60
N ALA A 91 6.99 7.08 -16.39
CA ALA A 91 6.82 8.50 -16.14
C ALA A 91 6.13 8.80 -14.80
N GLU A 92 5.16 7.98 -14.40
CA GLU A 92 4.47 8.10 -13.10
C GLU A 92 5.37 7.63 -11.93
N MET A 93 6.11 6.53 -12.11
CA MET A 93 6.90 5.92 -11.04
C MET A 93 8.27 6.60 -10.80
N GLN A 94 8.88 7.18 -11.83
CA GLN A 94 10.20 7.81 -11.77
C GLN A 94 10.30 8.94 -10.71
N PRO A 95 9.37 9.92 -10.63
CA PRO A 95 9.44 10.97 -9.62
C PRO A 95 9.28 10.40 -8.20
N LEU A 96 8.37 9.43 -8.01
CA LEU A 96 8.17 8.76 -6.72
C LEU A 96 9.44 8.03 -6.28
N TYR A 97 10.07 7.28 -7.19
CA TYR A 97 11.32 6.59 -6.92
C TYR A 97 12.44 7.58 -6.52
N THR A 98 12.59 8.68 -7.24
CA THR A 98 13.60 9.70 -6.97
C THR A 98 13.39 10.33 -5.59
N GLN A 99 12.14 10.64 -5.25
CA GLN A 99 11.78 11.17 -3.94
C GLN A 99 12.10 10.19 -2.82
N ILE A 100 11.70 8.92 -2.96
CA ILE A 100 11.97 7.88 -1.94
C ILE A 100 13.47 7.65 -1.80
N LYS A 101 14.22 7.61 -2.91
CA LYS A 101 15.67 7.44 -2.92
C LYS A 101 16.37 8.59 -2.21
N GLY A 102 15.97 9.83 -2.47
CA GLY A 102 16.50 11.02 -1.79
C GLY A 102 16.16 11.07 -0.30
N ALA A 103 15.03 10.48 0.10
CA ALA A 103 14.57 10.44 1.50
C ALA A 103 14.78 9.08 2.18
N LYS A 104 15.70 8.25 1.67
CA LYS A 104 15.97 6.89 2.18
C LYS A 104 16.21 6.87 3.69
N ASP A 105 17.00 7.81 4.20
CA ASP A 105 17.34 7.85 5.64
C ASP A 105 16.12 8.22 6.49
N THR A 106 15.19 9.01 5.96
CA THR A 106 13.92 9.28 6.63
C THR A 106 13.05 8.03 6.68
N LEU A 107 13.01 7.22 5.60
CA LEU A 107 12.28 5.96 5.58
C LEU A 107 12.89 4.94 6.56
N VAL A 108 14.22 4.79 6.55
CA VAL A 108 14.93 3.88 7.45
C VAL A 108 14.78 4.34 8.90
N GLY A 109 14.94 5.64 9.17
CA GLY A 109 14.74 6.22 10.49
C GLY A 109 13.31 6.01 10.99
N ALA A 110 12.32 6.20 10.11
CA ALA A 110 10.93 5.97 10.43
C ALA A 110 10.64 4.52 10.85
N VAL A 111 11.18 3.55 10.10
CA VAL A 111 11.05 2.13 10.44
C VAL A 111 11.82 1.79 11.72
N ARG A 112 13.03 2.36 11.88
CA ARG A 112 13.85 2.18 13.08
C ARG A 112 13.14 2.65 14.34
N THR A 113 12.53 3.85 14.32
CA THR A 113 11.75 4.37 15.44
C THR A 113 10.65 3.42 15.87
N PHE A 114 10.05 2.69 14.94
CA PHE A 114 9.00 1.71 15.23
C PHE A 114 9.52 0.36 15.73
N LEU A 115 10.68 -0.08 15.25
CA LEU A 115 11.29 -1.35 15.67
C LEU A 115 12.03 -1.23 17.02
N GLU A 116 12.72 -0.11 17.25
CA GLU A 116 13.46 0.16 18.48
C GLU A 116 12.56 0.81 19.56
N GLY A 117 11.57 1.60 19.14
CA GLY A 117 10.63 2.29 20.02
C GLY A 117 9.44 1.42 20.40
N GLY A 118 9.68 0.28 21.07
CA GLY A 118 8.66 -0.54 21.73
C GLY A 118 7.89 0.16 22.86
N GLY A 119 7.71 1.48 22.80
CA GLY A 119 6.96 2.29 23.75
C GLY A 119 5.55 2.61 23.26
N ALA A 120 4.60 2.66 24.19
CA ALA A 120 3.18 2.97 23.97
C ALA A 120 2.89 4.26 23.17
N GLY A 121 3.87 5.17 23.05
CA GLY A 121 3.77 6.39 22.24
C GLY A 121 3.71 6.14 20.73
N ALA A 122 4.58 5.27 20.20
CA ALA A 122 4.57 4.92 18.78
C ALA A 122 3.28 4.18 18.39
N VAL A 123 2.80 3.28 19.25
CA VAL A 123 1.52 2.56 19.07
C VAL A 123 0.33 3.53 19.04
N LYS A 124 0.32 4.57 19.88
CA LYS A 124 -0.72 5.61 19.83
C LYS A 124 -0.64 6.46 18.56
N GLU A 125 0.55 6.83 18.09
CA GLU A 125 0.69 7.56 16.82
C GLU A 125 0.22 6.73 15.62
N ILE A 126 0.49 5.41 15.64
CA ILE A 126 -0.02 4.44 14.67
C ILE A 126 -1.54 4.41 14.66
N GLU A 127 -2.15 4.21 15.83
CA GLU A 127 -3.61 4.16 15.92
C GLU A 127 -4.23 5.48 15.48
N ASN A 128 -3.62 6.60 15.84
CA ASN A 128 -4.08 7.92 15.43
C ASN A 128 -3.95 8.12 13.92
N PHE A 129 -2.84 7.69 13.32
CA PHE A 129 -2.65 7.71 11.87
C PHE A 129 -3.69 6.83 11.16
N ALA A 130 -3.86 5.58 11.60
CA ALA A 130 -4.85 4.66 11.06
C ALA A 130 -6.28 5.23 11.15
N ARG A 131 -6.65 5.82 12.29
CA ARG A 131 -7.95 6.51 12.48
C ARG A 131 -8.11 7.73 11.58
N ARG A 132 -7.05 8.52 11.36
CA ARG A 132 -7.08 9.69 10.45
C ARG A 132 -7.25 9.27 8.99
N GLU A 133 -6.54 8.23 8.55
CA GLU A 133 -6.65 7.72 7.19
C GLU A 133 -8.00 7.04 6.93
N ALA A 134 -8.56 6.33 7.91
CA ALA A 134 -9.92 5.79 7.82
C ALA A 134 -10.96 6.91 7.60
N ARG A 135 -10.89 7.99 8.40
CA ARG A 135 -11.77 9.16 8.25
C ARG A 135 -11.64 9.88 6.91
N ARG A 136 -10.43 9.97 6.35
CA ARG A 136 -10.22 10.56 5.01
C ARG A 136 -10.87 9.72 3.90
N ARG A 137 -10.78 8.39 3.99
CA ARG A 137 -11.43 7.49 3.04
C ARG A 137 -12.96 7.58 3.08
N ASP A 138 -13.54 7.84 4.24
CA ASP A 138 -14.99 8.01 4.38
C ASP A 138 -15.45 9.39 3.87
N GLY A 139 -14.61 10.43 4.00
CA GLY A 139 -14.87 11.76 3.46
C GLY A 139 -14.71 11.88 1.94
N GLU A 140 -13.69 11.26 1.34
CA GLU A 140 -13.48 11.20 -0.13
C GLU A 140 -14.54 10.37 -0.88
N ARG A 141 -15.45 9.68 -0.15
CA ARG A 141 -16.55 8.87 -0.72
C ARG A 141 -17.91 9.57 -0.66
N ALA A 142 -18.00 10.74 -0.02
CA ALA A 142 -19.25 11.48 0.20
C ALA A 142 -19.51 12.58 -0.86
N ASP A 143 -18.54 12.81 -1.75
CA ASP A 143 -18.60 13.70 -2.92
C ASP A 143 -18.51 12.86 -4.21
#